data_AF-A0A9Q1BCP2-F1
#
_entry.id   AF-A0A9Q1BCP2-F1
#
_cell.length_a   1.000
_cell.length_b   1.000
_cell.length_c   1.000
_cell.angle_alpha   90.00
_cell.angle_beta   90.00
_cell.angle_gamma   90.00
#
_symmetry.space_group_name_H-M   'P 1'
#
loop_
_entity.id
_entity.type
_entity.pdbx_description
1 polymer ?
#
loop_
_entity_poly.entity_id
_entity_poly.type
_entity_poly.pdbx_seq_one_letter_code
_entity_poly.pdbx_strand_id
1 'polypeptide(L)'
;MVPRIDSEKQPYTESMVNKLSASESMIPGVPQLFEFQRCILKLYQSVTARVEGEGVRVGGEGRSSHQAMIGAIMKAYAKEVVPVEAVVKAVRQIATFNASSELPFDQEDALLFWINKVCSSVRHRLERERKAQQEQLMQSAQQTVRLRRDQLHPKQLPFIPVLDDLMKDLSDGCCLAILVSFYCPHLLPFEDIVLRENMSFADSLHNLQLLKTFFKKYLPETFHFTFEDLLYTHDSLKPSIIAFCSELFHVFEVTKPDHLSANQFKGKSD
;
A
#
# COMPACT_ATOMS: atom_id res chain seq x y z
N MET A 1 11.59 -12.00 -55.44
CA MET A 1 10.71 -12.97 -54.76
C MET A 1 11.03 -12.94 -53.27
N VAL A 2 10.32 -12.10 -52.51
CA VAL A 2 10.27 -12.09 -51.04
C VAL A 2 8.83 -11.65 -50.72
N PRO A 3 8.03 -12.42 -49.95
CA PRO A 3 6.62 -12.11 -49.74
C PRO A 3 6.43 -11.04 -48.67
N ARG A 4 5.47 -10.13 -48.90
CA ARG A 4 4.87 -9.25 -47.88
C ARG A 4 4.09 -10.10 -46.90
N ILE A 5 4.34 -9.93 -45.60
CA ILE A 5 3.50 -10.47 -44.53
C ILE A 5 2.54 -9.36 -44.13
N ASP A 6 1.26 -9.59 -44.40
CA ASP A 6 0.15 -8.77 -43.93
C ASP A 6 0.06 -8.85 -42.40
N SER A 7 0.01 -7.71 -41.74
CA SER A 7 -0.27 -7.59 -40.31
C SER A 7 -1.78 -7.61 -40.07
N GLU A 8 -2.33 -8.82 -39.93
CA GLU A 8 -3.66 -9.01 -39.34
C GLU A 8 -3.66 -8.49 -37.90
N LYS A 9 -4.30 -7.33 -37.68
CA LYS A 9 -4.68 -6.86 -36.35
C LYS A 9 -5.70 -7.84 -35.76
N GLN A 10 -5.30 -8.59 -34.73
CA GLN A 10 -6.22 -9.42 -33.95
C GLN A 10 -7.26 -8.54 -33.21
N PRO A 11 -8.57 -8.77 -33.38
CA PRO A 11 -9.65 -7.97 -32.77
C PRO A 11 -9.95 -8.36 -31.30
N TYR A 12 -9.05 -9.10 -30.62
CA TYR A 12 -9.32 -9.71 -29.32
C TYR A 12 -9.02 -8.81 -28.11
N THR A 13 -8.26 -7.72 -28.28
CA THR A 13 -7.86 -6.85 -27.17
C THR A 13 -8.86 -5.74 -26.86
N GLU A 14 -9.54 -5.17 -27.86
CA GLU A 14 -10.52 -4.08 -27.64
C GLU A 14 -11.83 -4.56 -26.97
N SER A 15 -12.21 -5.82 -27.18
CA SER A 15 -13.46 -6.38 -26.63
C SER A 15 -13.43 -6.56 -25.11
N MET A 16 -12.26 -6.82 -24.52
CA MET A 16 -12.11 -6.89 -23.06
C MET A 16 -12.04 -5.49 -22.43
N VAL A 17 -11.41 -4.53 -23.12
CA VAL A 17 -11.29 -3.13 -22.68
C VAL A 17 -12.66 -2.44 -22.64
N ASN A 18 -13.54 -2.70 -23.61
CA ASN A 18 -14.89 -2.14 -23.64
C ASN A 18 -15.86 -2.83 -22.66
N LYS A 19 -15.54 -4.02 -22.13
CA LYS A 19 -16.29 -4.64 -21.04
C LYS A 19 -15.88 -4.11 -19.66
N LEU A 20 -14.67 -3.57 -19.53
CA LEU A 20 -14.14 -2.97 -18.29
C LEU A 20 -14.70 -1.58 -17.99
N SER A 21 -15.25 -0.88 -18.98
CA SER A 21 -15.90 0.43 -18.80
C SER A 21 -17.39 0.33 -18.46
N ALA A 22 -18.01 -0.85 -18.59
CA ALA A 22 -19.46 -1.02 -18.46
C ALA A 22 -19.94 -1.51 -17.07
N SER A 23 -19.04 -1.75 -16.11
CA SER A 23 -19.38 -2.20 -14.75
C SER A 23 -19.04 -1.16 -13.69
N GLU A 24 -19.34 0.12 -13.94
CA GLU A 24 -19.32 1.18 -12.91
C GLU A 24 -20.69 1.29 -12.21
N SER A 25 -21.20 0.16 -11.72
CA SER A 25 -22.22 0.18 -10.66
C SER A 25 -21.51 -0.15 -9.35
N MET A 26 -21.10 0.88 -8.61
CA MET A 26 -20.78 0.70 -7.20
C MET A 26 -21.95 -0.01 -6.52
N ILE A 27 -21.65 -1.12 -5.87
CA ILE A 27 -22.64 -1.91 -5.14
C ILE A 27 -23.18 -1.03 -4.01
N PRO A 28 -24.50 -0.80 -3.90
CA PRO A 28 -25.07 -0.11 -2.76
C PRO A 28 -24.79 -0.93 -1.48
N GLY A 29 -24.03 -0.36 -0.52
CA GLY A 29 -23.75 -1.03 0.75
C GLY A 29 -22.29 -1.05 1.23
N VAL A 30 -21.33 -0.55 0.44
CA VAL A 30 -19.88 -0.62 0.78
C VAL A 30 -19.54 -0.08 2.19
N PRO A 31 -20.08 1.06 2.65
CA PRO A 31 -19.85 1.52 4.02
C PRO A 31 -20.38 0.55 5.09
N GLN A 32 -21.57 -0.01 4.89
CA GLN A 32 -22.17 -0.99 5.81
C GLN A 32 -21.36 -2.29 5.86
N LEU A 33 -20.72 -2.64 4.75
CA LEU A 33 -19.89 -3.83 4.67
C LEU A 33 -18.52 -3.64 5.35
N PHE A 34 -17.93 -2.44 5.34
CA PHE A 34 -16.73 -2.16 6.14
C PHE A 34 -17.05 -2.18 7.63
N GLU A 35 -18.20 -1.63 8.04
CA GLU A 35 -18.69 -1.77 9.42
C GLU A 35 -18.84 -3.25 9.83
N PHE A 36 -19.38 -4.08 8.94
CA PHE A 36 -19.48 -5.53 9.17
C PHE A 36 -18.10 -6.20 9.28
N GLN A 37 -17.14 -5.85 8.41
CA GLN A 37 -15.77 -6.36 8.47
C GLN A 37 -15.05 -5.93 9.75
N ARG A 38 -15.23 -4.69 10.21
CA ARG A 38 -14.69 -4.16 11.47
C ARG A 38 -15.28 -4.88 12.67
N CYS A 39 -16.60 -5.13 12.68
CA CYS A 39 -17.25 -5.94 13.71
C CYS A 39 -16.68 -7.37 13.73
N ILE A 40 -16.51 -7.98 12.56
CA ILE A 40 -15.93 -9.31 12.44
C ILE A 40 -14.48 -9.34 12.93
N LEU A 41 -13.68 -8.32 12.60
CA LEU A 41 -12.29 -8.24 13.04
C LEU A 41 -12.19 -8.09 14.57
N LYS A 42 -13.01 -7.23 15.17
CA LYS A 42 -13.13 -7.09 16.64
C LYS A 42 -13.54 -8.42 17.29
N LEU A 43 -14.45 -9.18 16.67
CA LEU A 43 -14.83 -10.52 17.13
C LEU A 43 -13.69 -11.53 16.97
N TYR A 44 -12.99 -11.52 15.83
CA TYR A 44 -11.88 -12.43 15.55
C TYR A 44 -10.73 -12.24 16.53
N GLN A 45 -10.34 -10.99 16.79
CA GLN A 45 -9.33 -10.64 17.79
C GLN A 45 -9.76 -11.03 19.20
N SER A 46 -11.01 -10.74 19.60
CA SER A 46 -11.53 -11.15 20.91
C SER A 46 -11.58 -12.67 21.11
N VAL A 47 -11.85 -13.43 20.05
CA VAL A 47 -11.85 -14.90 20.09
C VAL A 47 -10.43 -15.44 20.14
N THR A 48 -9.51 -14.87 19.38
CA THR A 48 -8.11 -15.32 19.31
C THR A 48 -7.37 -15.07 20.61
N ALA A 49 -7.57 -13.90 21.24
CA ALA A 49 -7.01 -13.59 22.56
C ALA A 49 -7.50 -14.54 23.68
N ARG A 50 -8.72 -15.10 23.56
CA ARG A 50 -9.22 -16.11 24.52
C ARG A 50 -8.56 -17.47 24.35
N VAL A 51 -8.24 -17.87 23.12
CA VAL A 51 -7.58 -19.16 22.82
C VAL A 51 -6.13 -19.18 23.29
N GLU A 52 -5.45 -18.02 23.34
CA GLU A 52 -4.08 -17.92 23.86
C GLU A 52 -4.01 -17.79 25.40
N GLY A 53 -5.05 -17.23 26.04
CA GLY A 53 -5.14 -17.13 27.50
C GLY A 53 -5.54 -18.43 28.20
N GLU A 54 -6.22 -19.33 27.50
CA GLU A 54 -6.50 -20.69 27.97
C GLU A 54 -5.44 -21.60 27.36
N GLY A 55 -4.49 -22.11 28.15
CA GLY A 55 -3.39 -22.98 27.72
C GLY A 55 -3.82 -24.36 27.18
N VAL A 56 -4.75 -24.40 26.22
CA VAL A 56 -5.19 -25.59 25.51
C VAL A 56 -4.23 -25.79 24.35
N ARG A 57 -3.18 -26.57 24.61
CA ARG A 57 -2.41 -27.24 23.57
C ARG A 57 -3.34 -28.18 22.81
N VAL A 58 -4.04 -27.68 21.79
CA VAL A 58 -4.52 -28.54 20.72
C VAL A 58 -3.34 -28.77 19.79
N GLY A 59 -2.75 -29.95 19.88
CA GLY A 59 -1.82 -30.44 18.87
C GLY A 59 -2.55 -30.56 17.54
N GLY A 60 -2.22 -29.66 16.61
CA GLY A 60 -2.79 -29.59 15.27
C GLY A 60 -3.12 -28.15 14.90
N GLU A 61 -2.69 -27.71 13.72
CA GLU A 61 -2.99 -26.41 13.09
C GLU A 61 -4.49 -26.26 12.74
N GLY A 62 -5.38 -26.52 13.70
CA GLY A 62 -6.82 -26.46 13.54
C GLY A 62 -7.36 -25.13 14.02
N ARG A 63 -7.50 -24.15 13.12
CA ARG A 63 -8.37 -22.99 13.37
C ARG A 63 -9.75 -23.51 13.79
N SER A 64 -10.33 -22.96 14.85
CA SER A 64 -11.68 -23.37 15.21
C SER A 64 -12.65 -23.10 14.07
N SER A 65 -13.68 -23.93 13.88
CA SER A 65 -14.61 -23.80 12.74
C SER A 65 -15.22 -22.40 12.62
N HIS A 66 -15.44 -21.71 13.75
CA HIS A 66 -15.90 -20.33 13.77
C HIS A 66 -14.84 -19.33 13.29
N GLN A 67 -13.56 -19.51 13.64
CA GLN A 67 -12.44 -18.71 13.13
C GLN A 67 -12.23 -18.92 11.62
N ALA A 68 -12.37 -20.16 11.15
CA ALA A 68 -12.29 -20.47 9.73
C ALA A 68 -13.43 -19.83 8.93
N MET A 69 -14.67 -19.92 9.44
CA MET A 69 -15.84 -19.26 8.85
C MET A 69 -15.69 -17.74 8.80
N ILE A 70 -15.28 -17.12 9.93
CA ILE A 70 -15.00 -15.69 10.01
C ILE A 70 -13.93 -15.28 8.98
N GLY A 71 -12.80 -15.98 8.94
CA GLY A 71 -11.73 -15.69 8.00
C GLY A 71 -12.16 -15.84 6.54
N ALA A 72 -13.04 -16.79 6.22
CA ALA A 72 -13.60 -16.96 4.89
C ALA A 72 -14.52 -15.80 4.49
N ILE A 73 -15.38 -15.34 5.42
CA ILE A 73 -16.25 -14.17 5.20
C ILE A 73 -15.40 -12.91 4.98
N MET A 74 -14.38 -12.68 5.82
CA MET A 74 -13.48 -11.54 5.67
C MET A 74 -12.77 -11.54 4.31
N LYS A 75 -12.29 -12.71 3.85
CA LYS A 75 -11.64 -12.84 2.53
C LYS A 75 -12.61 -12.65 1.38
N ALA A 76 -13.80 -13.26 1.43
CA ALA A 76 -14.81 -13.11 0.39
C ALA A 76 -15.22 -11.64 0.23
N TYR A 77 -15.43 -10.96 1.35
CA TYR A 77 -15.75 -9.54 1.36
C TYR A 77 -14.61 -8.67 0.80
N ALA A 78 -13.38 -8.90 1.26
CA ALA A 78 -12.25 -8.13 0.79
C ALA A 78 -12.10 -8.24 -0.75
N LYS A 79 -12.32 -9.43 -1.33
CA LYS A 79 -12.32 -9.65 -2.79
C LYS A 79 -13.44 -8.89 -3.52
N GLU A 80 -14.59 -8.74 -2.88
CA GLU A 80 -15.74 -8.03 -3.46
C GLU A 80 -15.49 -6.52 -3.52
N VAL A 81 -14.87 -5.96 -2.47
CA VAL A 81 -14.62 -4.51 -2.40
C VAL A 81 -13.35 -4.07 -3.12
N VAL A 82 -12.33 -4.92 -3.13
CA VAL A 82 -11.06 -4.67 -3.79
C VAL A 82 -10.73 -5.82 -4.73
N PRO A 83 -11.39 -5.88 -5.90
CA PRO A 83 -11.05 -6.85 -6.92
C PRO A 83 -9.68 -6.52 -7.53
N VAL A 84 -8.98 -7.54 -8.01
CA VAL A 84 -7.63 -7.43 -8.58
C VAL A 84 -7.60 -6.40 -9.72
N GLU A 85 -8.65 -6.36 -10.53
CA GLU A 85 -8.79 -5.46 -11.67
C GLU A 85 -8.86 -3.98 -11.23
N ALA A 86 -9.53 -3.69 -10.11
CA ALA A 86 -9.57 -2.33 -9.57
C ALA A 86 -8.19 -1.88 -9.12
N VAL A 87 -7.42 -2.78 -8.49
CA VAL A 87 -6.04 -2.51 -8.08
C VAL A 87 -5.15 -2.25 -9.29
N VAL A 88 -5.22 -3.10 -10.30
CA VAL A 88 -4.46 -2.93 -11.55
C VAL A 88 -4.82 -1.60 -12.23
N LYS A 89 -6.11 -1.21 -12.26
CA LYS A 89 -6.56 0.08 -12.81
C LYS A 89 -5.98 1.26 -12.02
N ALA A 90 -5.98 1.20 -10.70
CA ALA A 90 -5.41 2.24 -9.83
C ALA A 90 -3.90 2.38 -10.04
N VAL A 91 -3.16 1.26 -10.02
CA VAL A 91 -1.70 1.27 -10.22
C VAL A 91 -1.29 1.88 -11.55
N ARG A 92 -2.07 1.67 -12.63
CA ARG A 92 -1.80 2.30 -13.95
C ARG A 92 -1.80 3.83 -13.90
N GLN A 93 -2.48 4.44 -12.93
CA GLN A 93 -2.47 5.89 -12.73
C GLN A 93 -1.25 6.37 -11.94
N ILE A 94 -0.59 5.47 -11.19
CA ILE A 94 0.55 5.78 -10.32
C ILE A 94 1.87 5.53 -11.05
N ALA A 95 1.97 4.41 -11.78
CA ALA A 95 3.22 3.96 -12.39
C ALA A 95 2.98 3.09 -13.63
N THR A 96 3.96 3.10 -14.55
CA THR A 96 4.02 2.15 -15.66
C THR A 96 4.55 0.79 -15.20
N PHE A 97 4.03 -0.30 -15.74
CA PHE A 97 4.49 -1.66 -15.45
C PHE A 97 4.26 -2.60 -16.64
N ASN A 98 4.98 -3.71 -16.69
CA ASN A 98 4.78 -4.70 -17.73
C ASN A 98 3.58 -5.61 -17.40
N ALA A 99 2.45 -5.35 -18.05
CA ALA A 99 1.23 -6.13 -17.87
C ALA A 99 1.35 -7.60 -18.29
N SER A 100 2.39 -8.01 -19.03
CA SER A 100 2.58 -9.41 -19.40
C SER A 100 3.32 -10.24 -18.33
N SER A 101 3.98 -9.60 -17.35
CA SER A 101 4.83 -10.30 -16.37
C SER A 101 4.60 -9.88 -14.91
N GLU A 102 3.96 -8.74 -14.67
CA GLU A 102 3.84 -8.16 -13.32
C GLU A 102 2.38 -8.13 -12.80
N LEU A 103 1.44 -8.76 -13.50
CA LEU A 103 0.05 -8.76 -13.04
C LEU A 103 -0.11 -9.68 -11.81
N PRO A 104 -0.77 -9.19 -10.75
CA PRO A 104 -1.06 -10.00 -9.57
C PRO A 104 -2.04 -11.13 -9.89
N PHE A 105 -1.82 -12.31 -9.27
CA PHE A 105 -2.65 -13.49 -9.49
C PHE A 105 -3.84 -13.56 -8.54
N ASP A 106 -3.63 -13.18 -7.28
CA ASP A 106 -4.67 -13.13 -6.27
C ASP A 106 -4.74 -11.76 -5.57
N GLN A 107 -5.59 -11.69 -4.54
CA GLN A 107 -5.83 -10.45 -3.82
C GLN A 107 -4.64 -10.00 -2.97
N GLU A 108 -3.92 -10.94 -2.36
CA GLU A 108 -2.75 -10.63 -1.55
C GLU A 108 -1.63 -10.08 -2.45
N ASP A 109 -1.40 -10.74 -3.57
CA ASP A 109 -0.49 -10.28 -4.61
C ASP A 109 -0.89 -8.89 -5.13
N ALA A 110 -2.20 -8.64 -5.31
CA ALA A 110 -2.68 -7.35 -5.79
C ALA A 110 -2.39 -6.21 -4.81
N LEU A 111 -2.66 -6.42 -3.52
CA LEU A 111 -2.39 -5.43 -2.48
C LEU A 111 -0.88 -5.18 -2.33
N LEU A 112 -0.08 -6.25 -2.33
CA LEU A 112 1.38 -6.17 -2.33
C LEU A 112 1.88 -5.38 -3.55
N PHE A 113 1.38 -5.70 -4.73
CA PHE A 113 1.71 -5.02 -5.99
C PHE A 113 1.40 -3.52 -5.92
N TRP A 114 0.23 -3.15 -5.39
CA TRP A 114 -0.14 -1.75 -5.21
C TRP A 114 0.79 -1.00 -4.28
N ILE A 115 1.06 -1.54 -3.08
CA ILE A 115 1.95 -0.90 -2.10
C ILE A 115 3.35 -0.75 -2.71
N ASN A 116 3.88 -1.79 -3.35
CA ASN A 116 5.18 -1.74 -4.01
C ASN A 116 5.26 -0.68 -5.12
N LYS A 117 4.18 -0.49 -5.88
CA LYS A 117 4.15 0.52 -6.94
C LYS A 117 4.08 1.94 -6.38
N VAL A 118 3.40 2.15 -5.26
CA VAL A 118 3.47 3.42 -4.51
C VAL A 118 4.89 3.67 -4.01
N CYS A 119 5.51 2.70 -3.31
CA CYS A 119 6.89 2.81 -2.83
C CYS A 119 7.88 3.09 -3.97
N SER A 120 7.77 2.37 -5.08
CA SER A 120 8.60 2.58 -6.28
C SER A 120 8.40 3.97 -6.89
N SER A 121 7.16 4.47 -6.94
CA SER A 121 6.87 5.83 -7.42
C SER A 121 7.54 6.89 -6.54
N VAL A 122 7.49 6.73 -5.21
CA VAL A 122 8.21 7.60 -4.26
C VAL A 122 9.72 7.52 -4.46
N ARG A 123 10.28 6.31 -4.61
CA ARG A 123 11.71 6.14 -4.92
C ARG A 123 12.12 6.92 -6.16
N HIS A 124 11.38 6.79 -7.26
CA HIS A 124 11.66 7.51 -8.49
C HIS A 124 11.50 9.03 -8.36
N ARG A 125 10.54 9.51 -7.55
CA ARG A 125 10.40 10.93 -7.25
C ARG A 125 11.66 11.47 -6.56
N LEU A 126 12.13 10.78 -5.52
CA LEU A 126 13.32 11.17 -4.77
C LEU A 126 14.60 11.11 -5.62
N GLU A 127 14.73 10.10 -6.47
CA GLU A 127 15.85 10.00 -7.42
C GLU A 127 15.89 11.16 -8.41
N ARG A 128 14.73 11.61 -8.92
CA ARG A 128 14.62 12.77 -9.80
C ARG A 128 14.98 14.07 -9.08
N GLU A 129 14.46 14.27 -7.87
CA GLU A 129 14.77 15.44 -7.05
C GLU A 129 16.27 15.54 -6.74
N ARG A 130 16.91 14.41 -6.41
CA ARG A 130 18.36 14.35 -6.18
C ARG A 130 19.16 14.69 -7.44
N LYS A 131 18.79 14.15 -8.61
CA LYS A 131 19.45 14.46 -9.88
C LYS A 131 19.36 15.96 -10.19
N ALA A 132 18.18 16.55 -10.00
CA ALA A 132 17.97 17.99 -10.19
C ALA A 132 18.81 18.84 -9.22
N GLN A 133 18.87 18.47 -7.93
CA GLN A 133 19.72 19.16 -6.95
C GLN A 133 21.20 19.07 -7.31
N GLN A 134 21.66 17.91 -7.79
CA GLN A 134 23.05 17.70 -8.22
C GLN A 134 23.40 18.57 -9.44
N GLU A 135 22.51 18.65 -10.43
CA GLU A 135 22.68 19.51 -11.60
C GLU A 135 22.72 20.99 -11.23
N GLN A 136 21.85 21.44 -10.32
CA GLN A 136 21.85 22.81 -9.80
C GLN A 136 23.16 23.14 -9.06
N LEU A 137 23.66 22.24 -8.22
CA LEU A 137 24.94 22.41 -7.52
C LEU A 137 26.10 22.50 -8.52
N MET A 138 26.13 21.66 -9.56
CA MET A 138 27.15 21.72 -10.61
C MET A 138 27.11 23.03 -11.40
N GLN A 139 25.93 23.56 -11.72
CA GLN A 139 25.78 24.85 -12.40
C GLN A 139 26.23 26.03 -11.51
N SER A 140 25.91 26.00 -10.21
CA SER A 140 26.31 27.05 -9.28
C SER A 140 27.83 27.05 -8.99
N ALA A 141 28.46 25.88 -8.96
CA ALA A 141 29.90 25.72 -8.82
C ALA A 141 30.69 26.25 -10.03
N GLN A 142 30.13 26.19 -11.24
CA GLN A 142 30.74 26.80 -12.43
C GLN A 142 30.73 28.34 -12.38
N GLN A 143 29.79 28.95 -11.64
CA GLN A 143 29.66 30.41 -11.50
C GLN A 143 30.41 30.98 -10.27
N THR A 144 30.82 30.15 -9.31
CA THR A 144 31.53 30.61 -8.09
C THR A 144 32.78 29.77 -7.81
N VAL A 145 33.97 30.39 -7.94
CA VAL A 145 35.32 29.78 -7.82
C VAL A 145 35.67 29.31 -6.38
N ARG A 146 34.70 29.21 -5.45
CA ARG A 146 34.95 28.95 -4.02
C ARG A 146 33.99 27.96 -3.34
N LEU A 147 33.33 27.06 -4.06
CA LEU A 147 32.55 25.99 -3.41
C LEU A 147 33.47 24.89 -2.86
N ARG A 148 33.50 24.74 -1.53
CA ARG A 148 34.22 23.67 -0.80
C ARG A 148 33.68 22.30 -1.21
N ARG A 149 34.59 21.34 -1.43
CA ARG A 149 34.30 19.94 -1.84
C ARG A 149 33.24 19.22 -0.97
N ASP A 150 33.08 19.59 0.31
CA ASP A 150 32.07 19.00 1.20
C ASP A 150 30.62 19.47 0.92
N GLN A 151 30.41 20.62 0.29
CA GLN A 151 29.06 21.09 -0.10
C GLN A 151 28.56 20.45 -1.41
N LEU A 152 29.38 19.62 -2.05
CA LEU A 152 29.07 18.96 -3.33
C LEU A 152 28.51 17.54 -3.17
N HIS A 153 28.37 17.03 -1.94
CA HIS A 153 27.78 15.73 -1.68
C HIS A 153 26.30 15.91 -1.28
N PRO A 154 25.35 15.56 -2.16
CA PRO A 154 23.94 15.50 -1.78
C PRO A 154 23.76 14.54 -0.60
N LYS A 155 22.80 14.82 0.28
CA LYS A 155 22.39 13.86 1.33
C LYS A 155 22.09 12.50 0.67
N GLN A 156 22.53 11.41 1.30
CA GLN A 156 22.19 10.06 0.85
C GLN A 156 20.66 9.91 0.78
N LEU A 157 20.16 9.25 -0.27
CA LEU A 157 18.74 8.97 -0.39
C LEU A 157 18.29 8.00 0.70
N PRO A 158 17.11 8.20 1.30
CA PRO A 158 16.54 7.23 2.22
C PRO A 158 16.29 5.90 1.50
N PHE A 159 16.45 4.79 2.22
CA PHE A 159 16.22 3.46 1.69
C PHE A 159 14.72 3.20 1.59
N ILE A 160 14.19 3.11 0.37
CA ILE A 160 12.79 2.74 0.14
C ILE A 160 12.69 1.21 0.09
N PRO A 161 11.95 0.54 0.99
CA PRO A 161 11.79 -0.91 0.97
C PRO A 161 10.98 -1.40 -0.25
N VAL A 162 11.14 -2.69 -0.55
CA VAL A 162 10.28 -3.46 -1.47
C VAL A 162 9.70 -4.60 -0.65
N LEU A 163 8.40 -4.82 -0.75
CA LEU A 163 7.72 -5.91 -0.07
C LEU A 163 7.85 -7.18 -0.91
N ASP A 164 8.31 -8.24 -0.30
CA ASP A 164 8.28 -9.61 -0.82
C ASP A 164 7.14 -10.43 -0.18
N ASP A 165 6.82 -10.14 1.08
CA ASP A 165 5.79 -10.82 1.87
C ASP A 165 4.93 -9.78 2.61
N LEU A 166 3.64 -9.68 2.23
CA LEU A 166 2.71 -8.69 2.77
C LEU A 166 2.60 -8.76 4.30
N MET A 167 2.80 -9.93 4.90
CA MET A 167 2.64 -10.12 6.35
C MET A 167 3.89 -9.67 7.10
N LYS A 168 5.08 -9.94 6.55
CA LYS A 168 6.35 -9.66 7.22
C LYS A 168 6.81 -8.23 6.99
N ASP A 169 6.64 -7.71 5.77
CA ASP A 169 7.25 -6.44 5.36
C ASP A 169 6.42 -5.20 5.71
N LEU A 170 5.29 -5.40 6.39
CA LEU A 170 4.52 -4.33 7.03
C LEU A 170 4.89 -4.13 8.51
N SER A 171 5.65 -5.06 9.10
CA SER A 171 5.94 -5.09 10.55
C SER A 171 6.76 -3.89 11.05
N ASP A 172 7.64 -3.34 10.20
CA ASP A 172 8.48 -2.20 10.54
C ASP A 172 7.79 -0.84 10.33
N GLY A 173 6.57 -0.85 9.77
CA GLY A 173 5.78 0.33 9.46
C GLY A 173 6.31 1.19 8.30
N CYS A 174 7.43 0.85 7.66
CA CYS A 174 8.03 1.68 6.61
C CYS A 174 7.11 1.81 5.39
N CYS A 175 6.66 0.67 4.86
CA CYS A 175 5.82 0.61 3.67
C CYS A 175 4.47 1.30 3.88
N LEU A 176 3.85 1.10 5.05
CA LEU A 176 2.61 1.77 5.43
C LEU A 176 2.81 3.27 5.62
N ALA A 177 3.91 3.71 6.23
CA ALA A 177 4.18 5.13 6.41
C ALA A 177 4.41 5.84 5.07
N ILE A 178 5.14 5.20 4.14
CA ILE A 178 5.32 5.69 2.78
C ILE A 178 3.97 5.78 2.05
N LEU A 179 3.14 4.75 2.17
CA LEU A 179 1.80 4.72 1.57
C LEU A 179 0.95 5.89 2.06
N VAL A 180 0.88 6.09 3.38
CA VAL A 180 0.12 7.19 3.99
C VAL A 180 0.70 8.55 3.57
N SER A 181 2.01 8.72 3.59
CA SER A 181 2.67 9.97 3.16
C SER A 181 2.47 10.28 1.68
N PHE A 182 2.38 9.25 0.83
CA PHE A 182 2.11 9.41 -0.59
C PHE A 182 0.72 10.01 -0.84
N TYR A 183 -0.33 9.49 -0.19
CA TYR A 183 -1.69 10.00 -0.35
C TYR A 183 -1.96 11.26 0.48
N CYS A 184 -1.38 11.35 1.67
CA CYS A 184 -1.64 12.38 2.68
C CYS A 184 -0.36 13.11 3.14
N PRO A 185 0.44 13.71 2.23
CA PRO A 185 1.76 14.28 2.58
C PRO A 185 1.70 15.43 3.58
N HIS A 186 0.54 16.09 3.70
CA HIS A 186 0.29 17.18 4.65
C HIS A 186 -0.09 16.70 6.05
N LEU A 187 -0.53 15.43 6.18
CA LEU A 187 -0.92 14.84 7.46
C LEU A 187 0.18 13.95 8.04
N LEU A 188 0.98 13.33 7.17
CA LEU A 188 2.18 12.56 7.52
C LEU A 188 3.31 12.96 6.56
N PRO A 189 4.10 13.99 6.94
CA PRO A 189 5.27 14.42 6.17
C PRO A 189 6.26 13.27 5.97
N PHE A 190 6.87 13.22 4.79
CA PHE A 190 7.80 12.15 4.45
C PHE A 190 9.08 12.21 5.31
N GLU A 191 9.45 13.41 5.75
CA GLU A 191 10.63 13.71 6.56
C GLU A 191 10.56 13.13 7.98
N ASP A 192 9.35 12.88 8.48
CA ASP A 192 9.13 12.30 9.81
C ASP A 192 9.35 10.78 9.83
N ILE A 193 9.35 10.15 8.65
CA ILE A 193 9.49 8.70 8.48
C ILE A 193 10.96 8.30 8.56
N VAL A 194 11.26 7.32 9.40
CA VAL A 194 12.60 6.75 9.46
C VAL A 194 12.73 5.62 8.44
N LEU A 195 13.62 5.80 7.47
CA LEU A 195 13.85 4.87 6.38
C LEU A 195 15.34 4.54 6.27
N ARG A 196 15.71 3.33 6.68
CA ARG A 196 17.09 2.82 6.69
C ARG A 196 17.13 1.44 6.06
N GLU A 197 18.30 1.08 5.53
CA GLU A 197 18.52 -0.28 5.00
C GLU A 197 18.38 -1.34 6.09
N ASN A 198 18.89 -1.03 7.30
CA ASN A 198 18.73 -1.86 8.48
C ASN A 198 17.91 -1.10 9.52
N MET A 199 16.63 -1.45 9.64
CA MET A 199 15.73 -0.89 10.64
C MET A 199 16.02 -1.47 12.02
N SER A 200 16.27 -0.61 13.02
CA SER A 200 16.31 -1.04 14.41
C SER A 200 14.91 -1.13 14.99
N PHE A 201 14.76 -1.86 16.10
CA PHE A 201 13.48 -1.94 16.84
C PHE A 201 12.93 -0.55 17.21
N ALA A 202 13.81 0.40 17.57
CA ALA A 202 13.41 1.76 17.89
C ALA A 202 12.90 2.52 16.65
N ASP A 203 13.55 2.33 15.50
CA ASP A 203 13.12 2.95 14.24
C ASP A 203 11.74 2.40 13.81
N SER A 204 11.53 1.08 13.90
CA SER A 204 10.24 0.45 13.62
C SER A 204 9.15 0.95 14.56
N LEU A 205 9.41 1.00 15.87
CA LEU A 205 8.44 1.49 16.84
C LEU A 205 8.06 2.96 16.59
N HIS A 206 9.02 3.81 16.20
CA HIS A 206 8.76 5.20 15.83
C HIS A 206 7.78 5.28 14.63
N ASN A 207 8.06 4.55 13.54
CA ASN A 207 7.18 4.54 12.37
C ASN A 207 5.76 4.01 12.71
N LEU A 208 5.68 2.93 13.50
CA LEU A 208 4.40 2.38 13.96
C LEU A 208 3.62 3.37 14.84
N GLN A 209 4.30 4.16 15.66
CA GLN A 209 3.67 5.22 16.47
C GLN A 209 3.12 6.37 15.62
N LEU A 210 3.85 6.78 14.56
CA LEU A 210 3.36 7.76 13.59
C LEU A 210 2.06 7.27 12.93
N LEU A 211 2.07 6.03 12.45
CA LEU A 211 0.90 5.39 11.84
C LEU A 211 -0.28 5.31 12.80
N LYS A 212 -0.05 4.84 14.03
CA LYS A 212 -1.09 4.76 15.06
C LYS A 212 -1.72 6.12 15.34
N THR A 213 -0.91 7.18 15.40
CA THR A 213 -1.39 8.55 15.61
C THR A 213 -2.21 9.03 14.42
N PHE A 214 -1.74 8.79 13.20
CA PHE A 214 -2.46 9.12 11.97
C PHE A 214 -3.83 8.42 11.92
N PHE A 215 -3.85 7.09 12.05
CA PHE A 215 -5.09 6.32 11.96
C PHE A 215 -6.06 6.69 13.08
N LYS A 216 -5.60 6.81 14.33
CA LYS A 216 -6.47 7.23 15.44
C LYS A 216 -7.15 8.58 15.18
N LYS A 217 -6.46 9.51 14.50
CA LYS A 217 -6.96 10.86 14.26
C LYS A 217 -7.85 10.98 13.04
N TYR A 218 -7.50 10.31 11.93
CA TYR A 218 -8.16 10.52 10.65
C TYR A 218 -8.93 9.30 10.13
N LEU A 219 -8.64 8.11 10.65
CA LEU A 219 -9.27 6.83 10.27
C LEU A 219 -9.48 5.94 11.52
N PRO A 220 -10.22 6.41 12.53
CA PRO A 220 -10.27 5.78 13.86
C PRO A 220 -10.81 4.35 13.85
N GLU A 221 -11.62 4.02 12.85
CA GLU A 221 -12.23 2.70 12.69
C GLU A 221 -11.44 1.78 11.75
N THR A 222 -10.25 2.15 11.29
CA THR A 222 -9.48 1.32 10.33
C THR A 222 -8.31 0.58 10.98
N PHE A 223 -7.64 1.17 11.98
CA PHE A 223 -6.44 0.57 12.58
C PHE A 223 -6.76 -0.19 13.86
N HIS A 224 -6.82 -1.52 13.75
CA HIS A 224 -7.21 -2.42 14.84
C HIS A 224 -6.06 -3.26 15.41
N PHE A 225 -4.83 -3.05 14.94
CA PHE A 225 -3.67 -3.82 15.39
C PHE A 225 -2.99 -3.17 16.59
N THR A 226 -2.52 -4.00 17.51
CA THR A 226 -1.47 -3.62 18.47
C THR A 226 -0.11 -3.62 17.77
N PHE A 227 0.91 -3.04 18.40
CA PHE A 227 2.27 -3.15 17.88
C PHE A 227 2.79 -4.59 17.93
N GLU A 228 2.38 -5.36 18.93
CA GLU A 228 2.75 -6.78 19.07
C GLU A 228 2.19 -7.63 17.91
N ASP A 229 0.94 -7.36 17.50
CA ASP A 229 0.31 -8.05 16.36
C ASP A 229 1.10 -7.86 15.05
N LEU A 230 1.67 -6.67 14.84
CA LEU A 230 2.46 -6.35 13.65
C LEU A 230 3.91 -6.81 13.75
N LEU A 231 4.49 -6.83 14.95
CA LEU A 231 5.88 -7.23 15.17
C LEU A 231 6.06 -8.76 15.20
N TYR A 232 5.05 -9.50 15.69
CA TYR A 232 5.10 -10.96 15.83
C TYR A 232 4.21 -11.70 14.83
N THR A 233 3.72 -11.00 13.80
CA THR A 233 2.74 -11.42 12.80
C THR A 233 2.52 -12.93 12.71
N HIS A 234 1.47 -13.43 13.37
CA HIS A 234 1.04 -14.82 13.28
C HIS A 234 0.21 -15.07 12.01
N ASP A 235 0.30 -16.28 11.44
CA ASP A 235 -0.48 -16.65 10.23
C ASP A 235 -2.00 -16.54 10.41
N SER A 236 -2.49 -16.60 11.65
CA SER A 236 -3.89 -16.31 12.01
C SER A 236 -4.31 -14.89 11.65
N LEU A 237 -3.39 -13.92 11.65
CA LEU A 237 -3.66 -12.52 11.35
C LEU A 237 -3.74 -12.23 9.85
N LYS A 238 -3.40 -13.19 8.98
CA LYS A 238 -3.41 -13.00 7.52
C LYS A 238 -4.73 -12.45 6.95
N PRO A 239 -5.91 -12.98 7.31
CA PRO A 239 -7.18 -12.39 6.88
C PRO A 239 -7.36 -10.94 7.37
N SER A 240 -6.87 -10.63 8.56
CA SER A 240 -6.93 -9.29 9.16
C SER A 240 -6.05 -8.28 8.43
N ILE A 241 -4.82 -8.66 8.06
CA ILE A 241 -3.91 -7.79 7.32
C ILE A 241 -4.46 -7.53 5.90
N ILE A 242 -4.92 -8.58 5.21
CA ILE A 242 -5.55 -8.43 3.89
C ILE A 242 -6.78 -7.51 3.97
N ALA A 243 -7.62 -7.69 4.99
CA ALA A 243 -8.77 -6.82 5.25
C ALA A 243 -8.36 -5.35 5.43
N PHE A 244 -7.38 -5.11 6.31
CA PHE A 244 -6.86 -3.77 6.58
C PHE A 244 -6.28 -3.11 5.33
N CYS A 245 -5.42 -3.81 4.58
CA CYS A 245 -4.85 -3.28 3.34
C CYS A 245 -5.93 -3.02 2.28
N SER A 246 -6.97 -3.85 2.21
CA SER A 246 -8.12 -3.63 1.32
C SER A 246 -8.91 -2.38 1.70
N GLU A 247 -9.11 -2.14 3.00
CA GLU A 247 -9.75 -0.92 3.48
C GLU A 247 -8.93 0.33 3.16
N LEU A 248 -7.60 0.27 3.35
CA LEU A 248 -6.70 1.36 2.95
C LEU A 248 -6.78 1.63 1.45
N PHE A 249 -6.76 0.59 0.61
CA PHE A 249 -6.94 0.74 -0.83
C PHE A 249 -8.26 1.42 -1.15
N HIS A 250 -9.36 0.98 -0.54
CA HIS A 250 -10.67 1.58 -0.77
C HIS A 250 -10.72 3.05 -0.35
N VAL A 251 -10.16 3.40 0.81
CA VAL A 251 -10.10 4.78 1.29
C VAL A 251 -9.29 5.66 0.35
N PHE A 252 -8.09 5.21 -0.04
CA PHE A 252 -7.15 6.04 -0.80
C PHE A 252 -7.41 6.06 -2.32
N GLU A 253 -7.95 4.99 -2.90
CA GLU A 253 -8.16 4.90 -4.35
C GLU A 253 -9.60 5.06 -4.80
N VAL A 254 -10.57 4.72 -3.95
CA VAL A 254 -11.99 4.69 -4.32
C VAL A 254 -12.77 5.83 -3.69
N THR A 255 -12.81 5.90 -2.35
CA THR A 255 -13.61 6.92 -1.63
C THR A 255 -12.93 8.30 -1.68
N LYS A 256 -11.61 8.36 -1.48
CA LYS A 256 -10.81 9.59 -1.47
C LYS A 256 -11.41 10.73 -0.63
N PRO A 257 -11.62 10.54 0.70
CA PRO A 257 -12.24 11.56 1.54
C PRO A 257 -11.51 12.91 1.48
N ASP A 258 -12.25 14.02 1.39
CA ASP A 258 -11.69 15.37 1.23
C ASP A 258 -10.71 15.78 2.34
N HIS A 259 -10.93 15.31 3.56
CA HIS A 259 -10.05 15.61 4.70
C HIS A 259 -8.72 14.85 4.66
N LEU A 260 -8.60 13.81 3.83
CA LEU A 260 -7.38 13.05 3.58
C LEU A 260 -6.70 13.47 2.28
N SER A 261 -7.48 13.85 1.27
CA SER A 261 -6.94 14.29 0.00
C SER A 261 -6.42 15.73 0.14
N ALA A 262 -5.09 15.89 0.13
CA ALA A 262 -4.53 17.22 -0.11
C ALA A 262 -4.86 17.58 -1.56
N ASN A 263 -5.93 18.34 -1.80
CA ASN A 263 -6.30 19.03 -3.04
C ASN A 263 -5.29 18.78 -4.19
N GLN A 264 -5.37 17.60 -4.81
CA GLN A 264 -4.53 17.33 -5.97
C GLN A 264 -5.16 18.13 -7.11
N PHE A 265 -4.38 19.10 -7.64
CA PHE A 265 -4.68 20.07 -8.71
C PHE A 265 -5.31 21.43 -8.32
N LYS A 266 -4.61 22.24 -7.51
CA LYS A 266 -4.50 23.68 -7.84
C LYS A 266 -3.17 23.92 -8.57
N GLY A 267 -3.19 23.63 -9.87
CA GLY A 267 -2.07 23.82 -10.79
C GLY A 267 -2.57 24.16 -12.19
N LYS A 268 -2.88 25.44 -12.40
CA LYS A 268 -2.99 26.19 -13.67
C LYS A 268 -4.05 25.77 -14.72
N SER A 269 -5.06 26.61 -14.85
CA SER A 269 -5.52 27.06 -16.16
C SER A 269 -5.61 28.58 -16.08
N ASP A 270 -4.61 29.24 -16.68
CA ASP A 270 -4.81 30.56 -17.31
C ASP A 270 -5.68 30.35 -18.57
#